data_AF-A0A3S3M9W7-F1
#
_entry.id   AF-A0A3S3M9W7-F1
#
_cell.length_a   1.000
_cell.length_b   1.000
_cell.length_c   1.000
_cell.angle_alpha   90.00
_cell.angle_beta   90.00
_cell.angle_gamma   90.00
#
_symmetry.space_group_name_H-M   'P 1'
#
loop_
_entity.id
_entity.type
_entity.pdbx_description
1 polymer ?
#
loop_
_entity_poly.entity_id
_entity_poly.type
_entity_poly.pdbx_seq_one_letter_code
_entity_poly.pdbx_strand_id
1 'polypeptide(L)'
;MTHLAMGKLRDATLALGQVERLAAPARRLRARGALAIVALLDGDVRAAGHLCDADREDGWLASPWGEGTRLASAWLLLERGDAAGARERLDTMTATGGARELWPFAAAVQAVAFLLSGAAPDALGMLRSWMARTRSTPPSHFQSIQLLTARAKVLIALRQARKALALFEGPFGLSAATAPAIALSQLYAGRAHEAYVMSVKWGIHQDVSPRAALESMVVSMVADVRLNGTAAHRSTAQRAEALSARHDLWSPWSAVAPEDRGLVLRLLSPAARDRVSERASFFASSVSVPHLTKREQVVLAQLTPTSTIADIARALVVSPNTVKTQLQSLYRKLEVSDRASAIRAAHAWGLIESDTDL
;
A
#
# COMPACT_ATOMS: atom_id res chain seq x y z
N MET A 1 -23.55 9.92 -4.82
CA MET A 1 -22.24 9.81 -5.51
C MET A 1 -21.38 11.06 -5.36
N THR A 2 -21.92 12.27 -5.50
CA THR A 2 -21.15 13.53 -5.33
C THR A 2 -20.40 13.61 -4.00
N HIS A 3 -21.05 13.31 -2.86
CA HIS A 3 -20.38 13.29 -1.56
C HIS A 3 -19.22 12.28 -1.49
N LEU A 4 -19.37 11.11 -2.14
CA LEU A 4 -18.30 10.10 -2.23
C LEU A 4 -17.12 10.62 -3.06
N ALA A 5 -17.37 11.27 -4.21
CA ALA A 5 -16.32 11.91 -5.00
C ALA A 5 -15.61 13.05 -4.25
N MET A 6 -16.30 13.72 -3.32
CA MET A 6 -15.70 14.73 -2.45
C MET A 6 -14.99 14.16 -1.22
N GLY A 7 -14.99 12.83 -1.01
CA GLY A 7 -14.43 12.19 0.18
C GLY A 7 -15.24 12.40 1.46
N LYS A 8 -16.45 12.93 1.37
CA LYS A 8 -17.36 13.13 2.52
C LYS A 8 -18.12 11.84 2.81
N LEU A 9 -17.42 10.85 3.38
CA LEU A 9 -17.96 9.49 3.56
C LEU A 9 -19.24 9.46 4.42
N ARG A 10 -19.31 10.24 5.50
CA ARG A 10 -20.53 10.33 6.34
C ARG A 10 -21.75 10.83 5.56
N ASP A 11 -21.60 11.94 4.83
CA ASP A 11 -22.67 12.50 4.00
C ASP A 11 -23.06 11.53 2.87
N ALA A 12 -22.07 10.85 2.28
CA ALA A 12 -22.31 9.83 1.27
C ALA A 12 -23.15 8.69 1.83
N THR A 13 -22.84 8.19 3.03
CA THR A 13 -23.62 7.16 3.72
C THR A 13 -25.06 7.58 3.96
N LEU A 14 -25.28 8.81 4.45
CA LEU A 14 -26.64 9.32 4.70
C LEU A 14 -27.45 9.43 3.40
N ALA A 15 -26.89 10.06 2.37
CA ALA A 15 -27.57 10.26 1.09
C ALA A 15 -27.85 8.92 0.38
N LEU A 16 -26.88 8.00 0.35
CA LEU A 16 -27.06 6.69 -0.27
C LEU A 16 -28.04 5.81 0.53
N GLY A 17 -28.02 5.90 1.87
CA GLY A 17 -28.97 5.17 2.72
C GLY A 17 -30.42 5.60 2.50
N GLN A 18 -30.66 6.88 2.21
CA GLN A 18 -31.99 7.35 1.83
C GLN A 18 -32.44 6.77 0.48
N VAL A 19 -31.53 6.72 -0.51
CA VAL A 19 -31.81 6.12 -1.83
C VAL A 19 -32.07 4.62 -1.71
N GLU A 20 -31.28 3.90 -0.92
CA GLU A 20 -31.42 2.47 -0.68
C GLU A 20 -32.83 2.11 -0.18
N ARG A 21 -33.36 2.88 0.77
CA ARG A 21 -34.71 2.65 1.32
C ARG A 21 -35.83 2.97 0.33
N LEU A 22 -35.70 4.07 -0.42
CA LEU A 22 -36.83 4.68 -1.15
C LEU A 22 -36.86 4.37 -2.66
N ALA A 23 -35.74 3.95 -3.25
CA ALA A 23 -35.65 3.80 -4.70
C ALA A 23 -36.13 2.44 -5.22
N ALA A 24 -36.41 2.38 -6.53
CA ALA A 24 -36.72 1.15 -7.26
C ALA A 24 -35.54 0.14 -7.22
N PRO A 25 -35.79 -1.17 -7.43
CA PRO A 25 -34.81 -2.24 -7.18
C PRO A 25 -33.41 -2.01 -7.76
N ALA A 26 -33.30 -1.65 -9.05
CA ALA A 26 -32.01 -1.41 -9.70
C ALA A 26 -31.21 -0.24 -9.07
N ARG A 27 -31.89 0.84 -8.66
CA ARG A 27 -31.24 1.99 -8.00
C ARG A 27 -30.89 1.69 -6.55
N ARG A 28 -31.72 0.90 -5.87
CA ARG A 28 -31.45 0.38 -4.52
C ARG A 28 -30.18 -0.47 -4.52
N LEU A 29 -30.07 -1.42 -5.44
CA LEU A 29 -28.87 -2.26 -5.61
C LEU A 29 -27.62 -1.40 -5.81
N ARG A 30 -27.66 -0.43 -6.72
CA ARG A 30 -26.53 0.49 -6.94
C ARG A 30 -26.17 1.29 -5.70
N ALA A 31 -27.15 1.78 -4.95
CA ALA A 31 -26.93 2.51 -3.71
C ALA A 31 -26.29 1.62 -2.63
N ARG A 32 -26.76 0.37 -2.51
CA ARG A 32 -26.23 -0.62 -1.56
C ARG A 32 -24.78 -1.01 -1.89
N GLY A 33 -24.47 -1.25 -3.16
CA GLY A 33 -23.10 -1.48 -3.61
C GLY A 33 -22.16 -0.30 -3.32
N ALA A 34 -22.64 0.94 -3.52
CA ALA A 34 -21.87 2.13 -3.16
C ALA A 34 -21.69 2.28 -1.63
N LEU A 35 -22.71 1.96 -0.83
CA LEU A 35 -22.61 1.92 0.64
C LEU A 35 -21.58 0.88 1.10
N ALA A 36 -21.53 -0.29 0.47
CA ALA A 36 -20.54 -1.32 0.78
C ALA A 36 -19.11 -0.83 0.51
N ILE A 37 -18.89 -0.10 -0.60
CA ILE A 37 -17.60 0.53 -0.90
C ILE A 37 -17.25 1.60 0.13
N VAL A 38 -18.21 2.44 0.55
CA VAL A 38 -17.99 3.44 1.60
C VAL A 38 -17.60 2.78 2.92
N ALA A 39 -18.29 1.72 3.32
CA ALA A 39 -17.96 0.94 4.51
C ALA A 39 -16.55 0.35 4.43
N LEU A 40 -16.15 -0.19 3.28
CA LEU A 40 -14.80 -0.72 3.06
C LEU A 40 -13.72 0.37 3.10
N LEU A 41 -13.99 1.56 2.54
CA LEU A 41 -13.10 2.73 2.61
C LEU A 41 -12.90 3.19 4.06
N ASP A 42 -13.98 3.21 4.85
CA ASP A 42 -13.91 3.54 6.26
C ASP A 42 -13.17 2.44 7.06
N GLY A 43 -13.32 1.19 6.65
CA GLY A 43 -12.70 0.02 7.27
C GLY A 43 -13.69 -0.87 8.02
N ASP A 44 -14.99 -0.62 7.92
CA ASP A 44 -16.04 -1.49 8.46
C ASP A 44 -16.34 -2.64 7.48
N VAL A 45 -15.46 -3.65 7.51
CA VAL A 45 -15.55 -4.84 6.64
C VAL A 45 -16.81 -5.64 6.95
N ARG A 46 -17.21 -5.71 8.23
CA ARG A 46 -18.43 -6.39 8.66
C ARG A 46 -19.68 -5.76 8.05
N ALA A 47 -19.83 -4.44 8.15
CA ALA A 47 -20.98 -3.75 7.55
C ALA A 47 -21.03 -3.94 6.03
N ALA A 48 -19.88 -3.87 5.35
CA ALA A 48 -19.80 -4.13 3.92
C ALA A 48 -20.24 -5.56 3.55
N GLY A 49 -19.84 -6.56 4.35
CA GLY A 49 -20.28 -7.95 4.19
C GLY A 49 -21.79 -8.09 4.24
N HIS A 50 -22.43 -7.52 5.26
CA HIS A 50 -23.90 -7.54 5.39
C HIS A 50 -24.62 -6.89 4.20
N LEU A 51 -24.09 -5.78 3.68
CA LEU A 51 -24.65 -5.10 2.53
C LEU A 51 -24.56 -5.95 1.25
N CYS A 52 -23.41 -6.59 0.99
CA CYS A 52 -23.24 -7.47 -0.17
C CYS A 52 -24.07 -8.76 -0.06
N ASP A 53 -24.22 -9.31 1.13
CA ASP A 53 -24.98 -10.54 1.35
C ASP A 53 -26.47 -10.36 1.06
N ALA A 54 -27.02 -9.16 1.31
CA ALA A 54 -28.40 -8.80 0.99
C ALA A 54 -28.70 -8.72 -0.52
N ASP A 55 -27.66 -8.67 -1.37
CA ASP A 55 -27.77 -8.54 -2.83
C ASP A 55 -27.52 -9.86 -3.57
N ARG A 56 -27.15 -10.94 -2.87
CA ARG A 56 -26.58 -12.15 -3.49
C ARG A 56 -27.52 -12.84 -4.50
N GLU A 57 -28.82 -12.75 -4.27
CA GLU A 57 -29.87 -13.35 -5.10
C GLU A 57 -30.59 -12.32 -5.98
N ASP A 58 -30.13 -11.07 -6.01
CA ASP A 58 -30.78 -10.02 -6.79
C ASP A 58 -30.53 -10.23 -8.30
N GLY A 59 -31.60 -10.30 -9.10
CA GLY A 59 -31.52 -10.50 -10.55
C GLY A 59 -30.78 -9.38 -11.29
N TRP A 60 -30.60 -8.21 -10.68
CA TRP A 60 -29.83 -7.10 -11.23
C TRP A 60 -28.33 -7.19 -10.91
N LEU A 61 -27.87 -8.20 -10.15
CA LEU A 61 -26.48 -8.31 -9.71
C LEU A 61 -25.50 -8.43 -10.86
N ALA A 62 -25.85 -9.10 -11.98
CA ALA A 62 -25.02 -9.20 -13.18
C ALA A 62 -25.10 -7.94 -14.08
N SER A 63 -26.09 -7.07 -13.83
CA SER A 63 -26.30 -5.85 -14.61
C SER A 63 -25.27 -4.76 -14.26
N PRO A 64 -25.22 -3.65 -15.02
CA PRO A 64 -24.42 -2.49 -14.65
C PRO A 64 -24.82 -1.84 -13.32
N TRP A 65 -26.02 -2.11 -12.79
CA TRP A 65 -26.47 -1.61 -11.49
C TRP A 65 -25.85 -2.37 -10.30
N GLY A 66 -25.50 -3.65 -10.50
CA GLY A 66 -24.82 -4.49 -9.51
C GLY A 66 -23.30 -4.35 -9.49
N GLU A 67 -22.72 -3.50 -10.34
CA GLU A 67 -21.27 -3.34 -10.49
C GLU A 67 -20.58 -2.93 -9.17
N GLY A 68 -21.22 -2.05 -8.39
CA GLY A 68 -20.72 -1.65 -7.06
C GLY A 68 -20.66 -2.81 -6.08
N THR A 69 -21.69 -3.67 -6.07
CA THR A 69 -21.73 -4.87 -5.21
C THR A 69 -20.68 -5.89 -5.65
N ARG A 70 -20.45 -6.08 -6.96
CA ARG A 70 -19.37 -6.95 -7.46
C ARG A 70 -17.98 -6.44 -7.06
N LEU A 71 -17.74 -5.14 -7.16
CA LEU A 71 -16.50 -4.51 -6.69
C LEU A 71 -16.30 -4.70 -5.18
N ALA A 72 -17.32 -4.38 -4.38
CA ALA A 72 -17.27 -4.57 -2.93
C ALA A 72 -17.04 -6.04 -2.57
N SER A 73 -17.66 -6.98 -3.27
CA SER A 73 -17.47 -8.41 -3.10
C SER A 73 -16.06 -8.87 -3.45
N ALA A 74 -15.41 -8.30 -4.47
CA ALA A 74 -14.02 -8.57 -4.80
C ALA A 74 -13.07 -8.02 -3.72
N TRP A 75 -13.34 -6.83 -3.19
CA TRP A 75 -12.56 -6.27 -2.08
C TRP A 75 -12.74 -7.11 -0.79
N LEU A 76 -13.95 -7.58 -0.48
CA LEU A 76 -14.19 -8.49 0.65
C LEU A 76 -13.37 -9.79 0.55
N LEU A 77 -13.12 -10.31 -0.66
CA LEU A 77 -12.21 -11.45 -0.84
C LEU A 77 -10.77 -11.10 -0.42
N LEU A 78 -10.27 -9.91 -0.76
CA LEU A 78 -8.96 -9.44 -0.28
C LEU A 78 -8.90 -9.29 1.25
N GLU A 79 -9.99 -8.82 1.87
CA GLU A 79 -10.09 -8.76 3.33
C GLU A 79 -10.02 -10.15 3.96
N ARG A 80 -10.51 -11.19 3.28
CA ARG A 80 -10.43 -12.60 3.71
C ARG A 80 -9.12 -13.29 3.32
N GLY A 81 -8.25 -12.64 2.56
CA GLY A 81 -6.98 -13.20 2.08
C GLY A 81 -7.06 -13.95 0.74
N ASP A 82 -8.21 -13.95 0.08
CA ASP A 82 -8.39 -14.57 -1.24
C ASP A 82 -8.06 -13.59 -2.37
N ALA A 83 -6.77 -13.42 -2.65
CA ALA A 83 -6.28 -12.57 -3.73
C ALA A 83 -6.61 -13.11 -5.13
N ALA A 84 -6.65 -14.44 -5.28
CA ALA A 84 -6.91 -15.09 -6.56
C ALA A 84 -8.36 -14.89 -7.00
N GLY A 85 -9.32 -15.17 -6.12
CA GLY A 85 -10.74 -14.96 -6.40
C GLY A 85 -11.08 -13.47 -6.58
N ALA A 86 -10.41 -12.57 -5.85
CA ALA A 86 -10.56 -11.13 -6.07
C ALA A 86 -10.10 -10.73 -7.48
N ARG A 87 -8.96 -11.27 -7.95
CA ARG A 87 -8.41 -10.98 -9.27
C ARG A 87 -9.32 -11.48 -10.38
N GLU A 88 -9.79 -12.72 -10.29
CA GLU A 88 -10.73 -13.32 -11.25
C GLU A 88 -11.98 -12.44 -11.43
N ARG A 89 -12.54 -11.95 -10.33
CA ARG A 89 -13.70 -11.04 -10.37
C ARG A 89 -13.38 -9.69 -11.02
N LEU A 90 -12.24 -9.10 -10.69
CA LEU A 90 -11.85 -7.78 -11.18
C LEU A 90 -11.41 -7.78 -12.65
N ASP A 91 -10.83 -8.88 -13.14
CA ASP A 91 -10.39 -9.00 -14.54
C ASP A 91 -11.56 -8.97 -15.53
N THR A 92 -12.75 -9.41 -15.09
CA THR A 92 -13.98 -9.36 -15.88
C THR A 92 -14.75 -8.03 -15.76
N MET A 93 -14.32 -7.12 -14.88
CA MET A 93 -14.97 -5.82 -14.71
C MET A 93 -14.64 -4.87 -15.86
N THR A 94 -15.67 -4.33 -16.51
CA THR A 94 -15.52 -3.31 -17.55
C THR A 94 -15.74 -1.91 -16.96
N ALA A 95 -14.87 -0.97 -17.33
CA ALA A 95 -14.91 0.40 -16.80
C ALA A 95 -16.07 1.26 -17.36
N THR A 96 -16.87 0.74 -18.28
CA THR A 96 -17.73 1.52 -19.17
C THR A 96 -19.22 1.49 -18.79
N GLY A 97 -19.60 0.75 -17.74
CA GLY A 97 -20.98 0.51 -17.29
C GLY A 97 -21.64 1.62 -16.46
N GLY A 98 -22.67 1.22 -15.69
CA GLY A 98 -23.54 2.08 -14.87
C GLY A 98 -22.84 2.65 -13.63
N ALA A 99 -21.62 2.19 -13.35
CA ALA A 99 -20.80 2.66 -12.24
C ALA A 99 -19.42 3.17 -12.69
N ARG A 100 -19.34 3.85 -13.86
CA ARG A 100 -18.13 4.54 -14.34
C ARG A 100 -17.37 5.27 -13.24
N GLU A 101 -18.07 5.94 -12.32
CA GLU A 101 -17.46 6.69 -11.21
C GLU A 101 -16.72 5.81 -10.18
N LEU A 102 -16.87 4.48 -10.22
CA LEU A 102 -16.21 3.55 -9.30
C LEU A 102 -14.87 3.02 -9.81
N TRP A 103 -14.51 3.30 -11.07
CA TRP A 103 -13.29 2.80 -11.68
C TRP A 103 -12.01 3.07 -10.85
N PRO A 104 -11.83 4.21 -10.16
CA PRO A 104 -10.62 4.45 -9.36
C PRO A 104 -10.49 3.48 -8.19
N PHE A 105 -11.63 3.11 -7.59
CA PHE A 105 -11.67 2.12 -6.52
C PHE A 105 -11.41 0.71 -7.08
N ALA A 106 -12.00 0.36 -8.23
CA ALA A 106 -11.73 -0.92 -8.90
C ALA A 106 -10.24 -1.08 -9.24
N ALA A 107 -9.63 -0.06 -9.84
CA ALA A 107 -8.20 -0.05 -10.16
C ALA A 107 -7.32 -0.17 -8.91
N ALA A 108 -7.67 0.54 -7.82
CA ALA A 108 -6.94 0.45 -6.56
C ALA A 108 -7.04 -0.94 -5.91
N VAL A 109 -8.24 -1.54 -5.88
CA VAL A 109 -8.47 -2.89 -5.34
C VAL A 109 -7.75 -3.93 -6.21
N GLN A 110 -7.80 -3.81 -7.53
CA GLN A 110 -7.11 -4.73 -8.44
C GLN A 110 -5.59 -4.63 -8.26
N ALA A 111 -5.03 -3.43 -8.07
CA ALA A 111 -3.60 -3.29 -7.78
C ALA A 111 -3.20 -4.05 -6.51
N VAL A 112 -4.02 -3.99 -5.46
CA VAL A 112 -3.80 -4.77 -4.24
C VAL A 112 -3.93 -6.28 -4.52
N ALA A 113 -4.87 -6.72 -5.35
CA ALA A 113 -4.97 -8.12 -5.75
C ALA A 113 -3.70 -8.62 -6.49
N PHE A 114 -3.12 -7.80 -7.38
CA PHE A 114 -1.84 -8.10 -8.04
C PHE A 114 -0.69 -8.22 -7.02
N LEU A 115 -0.62 -7.31 -6.04
CA LEU A 115 0.40 -7.36 -4.99
C LEU A 115 0.30 -8.64 -4.15
N LEU A 116 -0.90 -8.95 -3.66
CA LEU A 116 -1.14 -10.10 -2.78
C LEU A 116 -1.03 -11.46 -3.50
N SER A 117 -1.03 -11.46 -4.83
CA SER A 117 -0.83 -12.67 -5.64
C SER A 117 0.56 -12.76 -6.27
N GLY A 118 1.51 -11.90 -5.86
CA GLY A 118 2.91 -11.95 -6.30
C GLY A 118 3.17 -11.35 -7.69
N ALA A 119 2.18 -10.71 -8.30
CA ALA A 119 2.24 -10.14 -9.66
C ALA A 119 2.48 -8.61 -9.66
N ALA A 120 3.29 -8.10 -8.72
CA ALA A 120 3.57 -6.67 -8.60
C ALA A 120 4.07 -5.98 -9.90
N PRO A 121 4.92 -6.60 -10.75
CA PRO A 121 5.38 -6.00 -12.01
C PRO A 121 4.26 -5.64 -12.99
N ASP A 122 3.18 -6.41 -13.01
CA ASP A 122 2.06 -6.22 -13.93
C ASP A 122 1.10 -5.12 -13.46
N ALA A 123 1.11 -4.79 -12.17
CA ALA A 123 0.18 -3.86 -11.55
C ALA A 123 0.26 -2.44 -12.14
N LEU A 124 1.46 -1.95 -12.49
CA LEU A 124 1.61 -0.65 -13.14
C LEU A 124 1.01 -0.63 -14.56
N GLY A 125 1.17 -1.71 -15.31
CA GLY A 125 0.55 -1.87 -16.63
C GLY A 125 -0.97 -1.88 -16.53
N MET A 126 -1.50 -2.63 -15.56
CA MET A 126 -2.93 -2.69 -15.26
C MET A 126 -3.50 -1.31 -14.87
N LEU A 127 -2.84 -0.56 -13.98
CA LEU A 127 -3.27 0.79 -13.62
C LEU A 127 -3.29 1.75 -14.83
N ARG A 128 -2.29 1.66 -15.72
CA ARG A 128 -2.28 2.43 -16.98
C ARG A 128 -3.44 2.05 -17.89
N SER A 129 -3.78 0.77 -17.98
CA SER A 129 -4.91 0.28 -18.77
C SER A 129 -6.24 0.85 -18.27
N TRP A 130 -6.46 0.88 -16.96
CA TRP A 130 -7.62 1.57 -16.39
C TRP A 130 -7.68 3.04 -16.80
N MET A 131 -6.62 3.80 -16.56
CA MET A 131 -6.57 5.22 -16.91
C MET A 131 -6.79 5.49 -18.40
N ALA A 132 -6.28 4.61 -19.28
CA ALA A 132 -6.48 4.73 -20.72
C ALA A 132 -7.94 4.51 -21.12
N ARG A 133 -8.63 3.53 -20.51
CA ARG A 133 -10.02 3.20 -20.81
C ARG A 133 -11.03 4.21 -20.25
N THR A 134 -10.65 5.00 -19.25
CA THR A 134 -11.54 5.93 -18.54
C THR A 134 -11.14 7.41 -18.68
N ARG A 135 -10.38 7.75 -19.74
CA ARG A 135 -9.94 9.15 -19.99
C ARG A 135 -11.06 10.19 -19.97
N SER A 136 -12.27 9.81 -20.36
CA SER A 136 -13.45 10.69 -20.38
C SER A 136 -14.11 10.89 -19.00
N THR A 137 -13.62 10.24 -17.95
CA THR A 137 -14.14 10.35 -16.58
C THR A 137 -12.96 10.56 -15.62
N PRO A 138 -12.40 11.78 -15.56
CA PRO A 138 -11.27 12.06 -14.69
C PRO A 138 -11.64 11.81 -13.21
N PRO A 139 -10.71 11.27 -12.40
CA PRO A 139 -10.99 11.03 -11.00
C PRO A 139 -11.05 12.36 -10.24
N SER A 140 -11.94 12.43 -9.26
CA SER A 140 -11.94 13.48 -8.24
C SER A 140 -10.65 13.47 -7.41
N HIS A 141 -10.43 14.51 -6.61
CA HIS A 141 -9.28 14.57 -5.69
C HIS A 141 -9.23 13.36 -4.74
N PHE A 142 -10.37 13.00 -4.12
CA PHE A 142 -10.46 11.86 -3.22
C PHE A 142 -10.21 10.52 -3.94
N GLN A 143 -10.78 10.33 -5.12
CA GLN A 143 -10.53 9.13 -5.93
C GLN A 143 -9.06 9.02 -6.38
N SER A 144 -8.42 10.15 -6.66
CA SER A 144 -7.00 10.21 -6.99
C SER A 144 -6.13 9.77 -5.82
N ILE A 145 -6.48 10.11 -4.58
CA ILE A 145 -5.79 9.61 -3.37
C ILE A 145 -5.80 8.08 -3.31
N GLN A 146 -6.93 7.44 -3.65
CA GLN A 146 -7.01 5.97 -3.67
C GLN A 146 -6.08 5.35 -4.72
N LEU A 147 -6.03 5.92 -5.92
CA LEU A 147 -5.13 5.49 -6.99
C LEU A 147 -3.66 5.68 -6.62
N LEU A 148 -3.31 6.83 -6.06
CA LEU A 148 -1.94 7.15 -5.65
C LEU A 148 -1.49 6.26 -4.50
N THR A 149 -2.36 5.96 -3.53
CA THR A 149 -2.07 5.04 -2.43
C THR A 149 -1.80 3.62 -2.93
N ALA A 150 -2.62 3.13 -3.86
CA ALA A 150 -2.39 1.83 -4.50
C ALA A 150 -1.09 1.83 -5.31
N ARG A 151 -0.84 2.87 -6.11
CA ARG A 151 0.40 3.03 -6.89
C ARG A 151 1.63 3.11 -5.99
N ALA A 152 1.56 3.78 -4.84
CA ALA A 152 2.64 3.84 -3.87
C ALA A 152 2.98 2.43 -3.34
N LYS A 153 1.98 1.63 -2.96
CA LYS A 153 2.18 0.23 -2.56
C LYS A 153 2.86 -0.59 -3.66
N VAL A 154 2.47 -0.40 -4.92
CA VAL A 154 3.13 -1.02 -6.09
C VAL A 154 4.58 -0.57 -6.24
N LEU A 155 4.87 0.73 -6.16
CA LEU A 155 6.24 1.23 -6.27
C LEU A 155 7.12 0.72 -5.14
N ILE A 156 6.61 0.62 -3.91
CA ILE A 156 7.34 0.02 -2.79
C ILE A 156 7.64 -1.46 -3.07
N ALA A 157 6.66 -2.23 -3.55
CA ALA A 157 6.86 -3.62 -3.92
C ALA A 157 7.93 -3.79 -5.03
N LEU A 158 8.07 -2.81 -5.91
CA LEU A 158 9.10 -2.73 -6.94
C LEU A 158 10.41 -2.09 -6.46
N ARG A 159 10.61 -1.94 -5.14
CA ARG A 159 11.80 -1.35 -4.50
C ARG A 159 12.05 0.13 -4.85
N GLN A 160 11.01 0.84 -5.27
CA GLN A 160 11.03 2.26 -5.65
C GLN A 160 10.35 3.14 -4.60
N ALA A 161 10.61 2.91 -3.31
CA ALA A 161 9.95 3.61 -2.20
C ALA A 161 10.15 5.14 -2.23
N ARG A 162 11.29 5.63 -2.73
CA ARG A 162 11.51 7.07 -2.95
C ARG A 162 10.57 7.66 -4.00
N LYS A 163 10.34 6.96 -5.12
CA LYS A 163 9.36 7.37 -6.13
C LYS A 163 7.93 7.28 -5.60
N ALA A 164 7.65 6.32 -4.71
CA ALA A 164 6.37 6.23 -4.02
C ALA A 164 6.11 7.47 -3.16
N LEU A 165 7.14 7.95 -2.43
CA LEU A 165 7.04 9.17 -1.63
C LEU A 165 6.79 10.42 -2.49
N ALA A 166 7.46 10.54 -3.63
CA ALA A 166 7.32 11.66 -4.56
C ALA A 166 5.88 11.80 -5.14
N LEU A 167 5.06 10.74 -5.11
CA LEU A 167 3.65 10.82 -5.52
C LEU A 167 2.82 11.77 -4.66
N PHE A 168 3.26 12.05 -3.44
CA PHE A 168 2.56 12.88 -2.46
C PHE A 168 3.20 14.27 -2.32
N GLU A 169 4.01 14.68 -3.29
CA GLU A 169 4.47 16.05 -3.42
C GLU A 169 3.40 16.89 -4.15
N GLY A 170 3.20 18.13 -3.72
CA GLY A 170 2.22 19.05 -4.32
C GLY A 170 0.78 18.84 -3.84
N PRO A 171 -0.22 18.76 -4.75
CA PRO A 171 -1.64 18.83 -4.38
C PRO A 171 -2.12 17.64 -3.55
N PHE A 172 -1.44 16.50 -3.61
CA PHE A 172 -1.73 15.29 -2.84
C PHE A 172 -0.83 15.15 -1.61
N GLY A 173 -0.48 16.29 -1.02
CA GLY A 173 0.34 16.40 0.18
C GLY A 173 -0.30 15.77 1.42
N LEU A 174 0.24 16.15 2.58
CA LEU A 174 -0.11 15.55 3.84
C LEU A 174 -1.57 15.85 4.26
N SER A 175 -2.34 14.78 4.49
CA SER A 175 -3.72 14.82 4.99
C SER A 175 -4.00 13.53 5.79
N ALA A 176 -5.14 13.47 6.49
CA ALA A 176 -5.55 12.23 7.18
C ALA A 176 -5.68 11.02 6.23
N ALA A 177 -6.04 11.26 4.96
CA ALA A 177 -6.22 10.22 3.96
C ALA A 177 -4.90 9.76 3.33
N THR A 178 -3.91 10.64 3.18
CA THR A 178 -2.61 10.34 2.54
C THR A 178 -1.52 9.98 3.56
N ALA A 179 -1.67 10.36 4.83
CA ALA A 179 -0.66 10.14 5.87
C ALA A 179 -0.21 8.66 6.00
N PRO A 180 -1.09 7.65 5.99
CA PRO A 180 -0.66 6.26 6.07
C PRO A 180 0.21 5.84 4.87
N ALA A 181 -0.14 6.28 3.66
CA ALA A 181 0.61 5.97 2.44
C ALA A 181 1.98 6.66 2.41
N ILE A 182 2.04 7.92 2.87
CA ILE A 182 3.29 8.67 3.03
C ILE A 182 4.18 7.97 4.07
N ALA A 183 3.64 7.64 5.25
CA ALA A 183 4.38 6.98 6.31
C ALA A 183 4.93 5.61 5.87
N LEU A 184 4.11 4.81 5.15
CA LEU A 184 4.55 3.55 4.56
C LEU A 184 5.69 3.75 3.55
N SER A 185 5.59 4.78 2.72
CA SER A 185 6.64 5.13 1.75
C SER A 185 7.94 5.56 2.44
N GLN A 186 7.86 6.36 3.51
CA GLN A 186 9.02 6.75 4.33
C GLN A 186 9.68 5.52 4.97
N LEU A 187 8.88 4.62 5.55
CA LEU A 187 9.37 3.41 6.23
C LEU A 187 10.25 2.57 5.30
N TYR A 188 9.75 2.26 4.11
CA TYR A 188 10.48 1.44 3.14
C TYR A 188 11.52 2.21 2.32
N ALA A 189 11.49 3.55 2.35
CA ALA A 189 12.60 4.39 1.88
C ALA A 189 13.78 4.46 2.89
N GLY A 190 13.69 3.74 4.02
CA GLY A 190 14.73 3.71 5.06
C GLY A 190 14.64 4.85 6.08
N ARG A 191 13.52 5.58 6.09
CA ARG A 191 13.26 6.74 6.97
C ARG A 191 12.30 6.35 8.09
N ALA A 192 12.76 5.40 8.93
CA ALA A 192 11.94 4.80 9.98
C ALA A 192 11.50 5.81 11.05
N HIS A 193 12.36 6.77 11.41
CA HIS A 193 12.01 7.80 12.39
C HIS A 193 10.90 8.72 11.88
N GLU A 194 11.00 9.18 10.63
CA GLU A 194 9.99 10.01 9.98
C GLU A 194 8.66 9.25 9.81
N ALA A 195 8.73 7.96 9.45
CA ALA A 195 7.56 7.09 9.39
C ALA A 195 6.87 6.96 10.76
N TYR A 196 7.65 6.75 11.83
CA TYR A 196 7.13 6.65 13.20
C TYR A 196 6.43 7.92 13.64
N VAL A 197 7.11 9.08 13.54
CA VAL A 197 6.56 10.38 13.94
C VAL A 197 5.28 10.69 13.17
N MET A 198 5.28 10.44 11.85
CA MET A 198 4.10 10.64 11.01
C MET A 198 2.93 9.76 11.46
N SER A 199 3.16 8.46 11.61
CA SER A 199 2.11 7.51 11.98
C SER A 199 1.52 7.76 13.36
N VAL A 200 2.35 8.12 14.35
CA VAL A 200 1.87 8.44 15.70
C VAL A 200 1.05 9.72 15.69
N LYS A 201 1.55 10.78 15.05
CA LYS A 201 0.85 12.06 14.98
C LYS A 201 -0.53 11.90 14.33
N TRP A 202 -0.58 11.19 13.21
CA TRP A 202 -1.82 11.06 12.44
C TRP A 202 -2.78 9.99 12.95
N GLY A 203 -2.27 8.95 13.62
CA GLY A 203 -3.09 7.91 14.25
C GLY A 203 -3.91 8.37 15.46
N ILE A 204 -3.74 9.62 15.93
CA ILE A 204 -4.41 10.18 17.12
C ILE A 204 -5.56 11.15 16.74
N HIS A 205 -5.69 11.56 15.48
CA HIS A 205 -6.74 12.49 15.07
C HIS A 205 -8.16 11.87 15.17
N GLN A 206 -9.13 12.64 15.68
CA GLN A 206 -10.49 12.16 15.99
C GLN A 206 -11.37 11.86 14.77
N ASP A 207 -10.97 12.30 13.57
CA ASP A 207 -11.74 12.12 12.32
C ASP A 207 -11.12 11.08 11.36
N VAL A 208 -10.25 10.22 11.87
CA VAL A 208 -9.58 9.20 11.06
C VAL A 208 -10.46 7.96 10.97
N SER A 209 -10.64 7.42 9.76
CA SER A 209 -11.37 6.18 9.56
C SER A 209 -10.66 5.00 10.25
N PRO A 210 -11.38 3.96 10.71
CA PRO A 210 -10.78 2.74 11.24
C PRO A 210 -9.64 2.19 10.37
N ARG A 211 -9.79 2.25 9.04
CA ARG A 211 -8.75 1.83 8.09
C ARG A 211 -7.49 2.67 8.18
N ALA A 212 -7.61 3.99 8.07
CA ALA A 212 -6.44 4.87 8.11
C ALA A 212 -5.75 4.86 9.48
N ALA A 213 -6.52 4.67 10.56
CA ALA A 213 -6.00 4.50 11.91
C ALA A 213 -5.18 3.20 12.01
N LEU A 214 -5.71 2.08 11.52
CA LEU A 214 -5.01 0.80 11.56
C LEU A 214 -3.76 0.80 10.66
N GLU A 215 -3.84 1.36 9.44
CA GLU A 215 -2.67 1.49 8.56
C GLU A 215 -1.56 2.31 9.24
N SER A 216 -1.90 3.42 9.90
CA SER A 216 -0.95 4.20 10.70
C SER A 216 -0.34 3.39 11.85
N MET A 217 -1.17 2.67 12.62
CA MET A 217 -0.70 1.84 13.74
C MET A 217 0.28 0.75 13.26
N VAL A 218 -0.05 0.05 12.17
CA VAL A 218 0.82 -0.98 11.57
C VAL A 218 2.17 -0.38 11.19
N VAL A 219 2.19 0.75 10.48
CA VAL A 219 3.44 1.43 10.11
C VAL A 219 4.22 1.88 11.35
N SER A 220 3.56 2.43 12.37
CA SER A 220 4.24 2.85 13.62
C SER A 220 4.89 1.67 14.35
N MET A 221 4.24 0.50 14.40
CA MET A 221 4.80 -0.70 15.02
C MET A 221 6.04 -1.17 14.27
N VAL A 222 6.01 -1.24 12.94
CA VAL A 222 7.18 -1.65 12.16
C VAL A 222 8.32 -0.65 12.32
N ALA A 223 8.02 0.65 12.27
CA ALA A 223 9.01 1.70 12.46
C ALA A 223 9.65 1.65 13.85
N ASP A 224 8.85 1.51 14.91
CA ASP A 224 9.34 1.44 16.28
C ASP A 224 10.18 0.19 16.53
N VAL A 225 9.75 -0.97 16.02
CA VAL A 225 10.52 -2.22 16.11
C VAL A 225 11.90 -2.08 15.48
N ARG A 226 12.01 -1.37 14.35
CA ARG A 226 13.30 -1.11 13.69
C ARG A 226 14.19 -0.13 14.47
N LEU A 227 13.59 0.82 15.18
CA LEU A 227 14.32 1.85 15.93
C LEU A 227 14.75 1.37 17.32
N ASN A 228 13.85 0.68 18.03
CA ASN A 228 13.93 0.42 19.47
C ASN A 228 13.85 -1.07 19.82
N GLY A 229 13.62 -1.96 18.86
CA GLY A 229 13.39 -3.38 19.11
C GLY A 229 11.97 -3.68 19.63
N THR A 230 11.77 -4.88 20.19
CA THR A 230 10.42 -5.40 20.50
C THR A 230 9.83 -4.96 21.85
N ALA A 231 10.59 -4.24 22.68
CA ALA A 231 10.19 -3.94 24.05
C ALA A 231 9.15 -2.80 24.17
N ALA A 232 8.97 -1.97 23.14
CA ALA A 232 8.37 -0.64 23.28
C ALA A 232 6.92 -0.45 22.79
N HIS A 233 6.22 -1.47 22.26
CA HIS A 233 4.94 -1.25 21.54
C HIS A 233 3.74 -2.14 21.88
N ARG A 234 3.69 -2.72 23.09
CA ARG A 234 2.56 -3.61 23.50
C ARG A 234 1.19 -2.91 23.47
N SER A 235 1.10 -1.64 23.88
CA SER A 235 -0.17 -0.90 23.91
C SER A 235 -0.70 -0.57 22.51
N THR A 236 0.18 -0.18 21.58
CA THR A 236 -0.19 0.04 20.17
C THR A 236 -0.64 -1.26 19.50
N ALA A 237 0.06 -2.37 19.74
CA ALA A 237 -0.33 -3.69 19.25
C ALA A 237 -1.73 -4.09 19.75
N GLN A 238 -1.99 -3.98 21.06
CA GLN A 238 -3.31 -4.27 21.64
C GLN A 238 -4.43 -3.42 21.03
N ARG A 239 -4.18 -2.12 20.78
CA ARG A 239 -5.15 -1.24 20.12
C ARG A 239 -5.40 -1.63 18.67
N ALA A 240 -4.35 -1.97 17.93
CA ALA A 240 -4.45 -2.43 16.55
C ALA A 240 -5.26 -3.74 16.46
N GLU A 241 -4.98 -4.70 17.36
CA GLU A 241 -5.74 -5.96 17.45
C GLU A 241 -7.22 -5.73 17.77
N ALA A 242 -7.52 -4.88 18.76
CA ALA A 242 -8.90 -4.57 19.12
C ALA A 242 -9.66 -3.90 17.97
N LEU A 243 -9.00 -2.99 17.24
CA LEU A 243 -9.58 -2.31 16.08
C LEU A 243 -9.83 -3.30 14.93
N SER A 244 -8.86 -4.17 14.64
CA SER A 244 -9.01 -5.25 13.65
C SER A 244 -10.18 -6.17 13.98
N ALA A 245 -10.27 -6.66 15.22
CA ALA A 245 -11.33 -7.57 15.64
C ALA A 245 -12.72 -6.91 15.61
N ARG A 246 -12.82 -5.62 16.01
CA ARG A 246 -14.07 -4.87 16.02
C ARG A 246 -14.67 -4.73 14.61
N HIS A 247 -13.84 -4.41 13.63
CA HIS A 247 -14.29 -4.08 12.28
C HIS A 247 -14.10 -5.21 11.26
N ASP A 248 -13.56 -6.36 11.68
CA ASP A 248 -13.07 -7.45 10.81
C ASP A 248 -12.05 -6.96 9.77
N LEU A 249 -11.23 -6.00 10.17
CA LEU A 249 -10.28 -5.29 9.30
C LEU A 249 -8.87 -5.84 9.51
N TRP A 250 -8.44 -6.70 8.58
CA TRP A 250 -7.13 -7.36 8.67
C TRP A 250 -6.19 -7.03 7.51
N SER A 251 -6.68 -6.47 6.39
CA SER A 251 -5.82 -6.13 5.25
C SER A 251 -4.68 -5.14 5.51
N PRO A 252 -4.76 -4.17 6.45
CA PRO A 252 -3.63 -3.29 6.72
C PRO A 252 -2.37 -4.02 7.20
N TRP A 253 -2.51 -5.18 7.84
CA TRP A 253 -1.37 -6.01 8.28
C TRP A 253 -0.55 -6.57 7.12
N SER A 254 -1.11 -6.64 5.91
CA SER A 254 -0.35 -7.01 4.70
C SER A 254 0.72 -5.98 4.33
N ALA A 255 0.73 -4.80 4.96
CA ALA A 255 1.80 -3.81 4.81
C ALA A 255 3.10 -4.17 5.56
N VAL A 256 3.10 -5.20 6.41
CA VAL A 256 4.30 -5.69 7.09
C VAL A 256 5.11 -6.56 6.12
N ALA A 257 6.29 -6.09 5.75
CA ALA A 257 7.16 -6.80 4.83
C ALA A 257 7.73 -8.10 5.44
N PRO A 258 8.16 -9.06 4.61
CA PRO A 258 8.68 -10.34 5.08
C PRO A 258 9.80 -10.21 6.13
N GLU A 259 10.67 -9.20 6.00
CA GLU A 259 11.79 -8.94 6.91
C GLU A 259 11.37 -8.54 8.34
N ASP A 260 10.23 -7.85 8.50
CA ASP A 260 9.75 -7.39 9.81
C ASP A 260 8.73 -8.35 10.44
N ARG A 261 8.15 -9.24 9.65
CA ARG A 261 7.01 -10.08 10.03
C ARG A 261 7.26 -10.88 11.30
N GLY A 262 8.43 -11.51 11.42
CA GLY A 262 8.79 -12.30 12.60
C GLY A 262 8.83 -11.47 13.89
N LEU A 263 9.26 -10.20 13.81
CA LEU A 263 9.31 -9.30 14.96
C LEU A 263 7.91 -8.79 15.32
N VAL A 264 7.11 -8.40 14.33
CA VAL A 264 5.73 -7.95 14.55
C VAL A 264 4.87 -9.05 15.17
N LEU A 265 4.96 -10.29 14.70
CA LEU A 265 4.18 -11.41 15.24
C LEU A 265 4.48 -11.70 16.73
N ARG A 266 5.66 -11.34 17.23
CA ARG A 266 6.02 -11.46 18.67
C ARG A 266 5.29 -10.44 19.55
N LEU A 267 4.85 -9.32 18.97
CA LEU A 267 4.08 -8.29 19.69
C LEU A 267 2.61 -8.69 19.86
N LEU A 268 2.11 -9.59 19.01
CA LEU A 268 0.70 -9.93 18.92
C LEU A 268 0.28 -11.05 19.88
N SER A 269 -0.98 -11.00 20.30
CA SER A 269 -1.65 -12.13 20.95
C SER A 269 -1.69 -13.37 20.03
N PRO A 270 -1.83 -14.60 20.57
CA PRO A 270 -1.91 -15.81 19.74
C PRO A 270 -3.03 -15.74 18.68
N ALA A 271 -4.22 -15.29 19.05
CA ALA A 271 -5.35 -15.20 18.12
C ALA A 271 -5.10 -14.20 16.98
N ALA A 272 -4.52 -13.04 17.26
CA ALA A 272 -4.16 -12.08 16.23
C ALA A 272 -2.98 -12.56 15.38
N ARG A 273 -2.02 -13.27 15.99
CA ARG A 273 -0.86 -13.85 15.30
C ARG A 273 -1.30 -14.82 14.22
N ASP A 274 -2.24 -15.73 14.51
CA ASP A 274 -2.73 -16.70 13.54
C ASP A 274 -3.34 -15.97 12.33
N ARG A 275 -4.24 -15.01 12.59
CA ARG A 275 -4.88 -14.18 11.55
C ARG A 275 -3.87 -13.40 10.70
N VAL A 276 -2.84 -12.81 11.31
CA VAL A 276 -1.82 -12.07 10.55
C VAL A 276 -0.89 -13.02 9.80
N SER A 277 -0.60 -14.19 10.36
CA SER A 277 0.32 -15.18 9.79
C SER A 277 -0.22 -15.84 8.52
N GLU A 278 -1.54 -15.99 8.39
CA GLU A 278 -2.20 -16.54 7.19
C GLU A 278 -2.22 -15.54 6.01
N ARG A 279 -1.97 -14.25 6.26
CA ARG A 279 -2.10 -13.22 5.24
C ARG A 279 -0.84 -13.01 4.42
N ALA A 280 -0.99 -12.96 3.10
CA ALA A 280 0.10 -12.49 2.24
C ALA A 280 0.49 -11.03 2.56
N SER A 281 1.78 -10.74 2.42
CA SER A 281 2.32 -9.38 2.41
C SER A 281 2.05 -8.74 1.04
N PHE A 282 1.90 -7.41 0.98
CA PHE A 282 1.92 -6.67 -0.29
C PHE A 282 3.26 -6.80 -1.03
N PHE A 283 4.30 -7.20 -0.31
CA PHE A 283 5.67 -7.30 -0.77
C PHE A 283 6.12 -8.76 -0.77
N ALA A 284 6.51 -9.27 -1.94
CA ALA A 284 6.93 -10.65 -2.13
C ALA A 284 8.32 -10.96 -1.54
N SER A 285 9.17 -9.94 -1.39
CA SER A 285 10.52 -10.05 -0.83
C SER A 285 10.84 -8.82 0.02
N SER A 286 12.05 -8.77 0.57
CA SER A 286 12.57 -7.54 1.18
C SER A 286 12.44 -6.34 0.25
N VAL A 287 11.92 -5.24 0.81
CA VAL A 287 11.64 -3.96 0.13
C VAL A 287 12.30 -2.78 0.82
N SER A 288 13.05 -3.04 1.88
CA SER A 288 13.77 -2.01 2.63
C SER A 288 15.07 -1.65 1.93
N VAL A 289 15.28 -0.36 1.69
CA VAL A 289 16.56 0.14 1.18
C VAL A 289 17.68 -0.27 2.15
N PRO A 290 18.75 -0.94 1.67
CA PRO A 290 19.89 -1.30 2.52
C PRO A 290 20.46 -0.09 3.24
N HIS A 291 20.65 -0.19 4.56
CA HIS A 291 21.23 0.90 5.35
C HIS A 291 22.74 1.01 5.12
N LEU A 292 23.12 1.87 4.18
CA LEU A 292 24.51 2.20 3.89
C LEU A 292 24.98 3.33 4.82
N THR A 293 26.13 3.14 5.46
CA THR A 293 26.84 4.19 6.19
C THR A 293 27.26 5.29 5.23
N LYS A 294 27.53 6.51 5.75
CA LYS A 294 28.05 7.62 4.93
C LYS A 294 29.26 7.21 4.10
N ARG A 295 30.17 6.41 4.66
CA ARG A 295 31.37 5.92 3.96
C ARG A 295 31.03 4.93 2.84
N GLU A 296 30.09 4.00 3.07
CA GLU A 296 29.63 3.08 2.03
C GLU A 296 28.88 3.79 0.90
N GLN A 297 28.10 4.83 1.21
CA GLN A 297 27.44 5.66 0.19
C GLN A 297 28.44 6.39 -0.69
N VAL A 298 29.48 6.98 -0.08
CA VAL A 298 30.56 7.66 -0.81
C VAL A 298 31.34 6.69 -1.70
N VAL A 299 31.63 5.48 -1.20
CA VAL A 299 32.26 4.42 -2.02
C VAL A 299 31.34 3.97 -3.15
N LEU A 300 30.05 3.79 -2.88
CA LEU A 300 29.06 3.42 -3.89
C LEU A 300 28.95 4.47 -5.00
N ALA A 301 29.00 5.76 -4.67
CA ALA A 301 28.97 6.85 -5.65
C ALA A 301 30.19 6.86 -6.60
N GLN A 302 31.32 6.27 -6.19
CA GLN A 302 32.52 6.11 -7.02
C GLN A 302 32.56 4.77 -7.78
N LEU A 303 31.56 3.91 -7.58
CA LEU A 303 31.51 2.58 -8.16
C LEU A 303 30.95 2.63 -9.58
N THR A 304 31.83 2.65 -10.58
CA THR A 304 31.47 2.54 -12.00
C THR A 304 31.87 1.15 -12.52
N PRO A 305 31.38 0.72 -13.71
CA PRO A 305 31.82 -0.54 -14.30
C PRO A 305 33.35 -0.64 -14.45
N THR A 306 34.02 0.50 -14.67
CA THR A 306 35.46 0.58 -14.99
C THR A 306 36.36 1.00 -13.83
N SER A 307 35.85 1.57 -12.74
CA SER A 307 36.70 2.11 -11.67
C SER A 307 37.47 1.02 -10.94
N THR A 308 38.80 1.14 -10.75
CA THR A 308 39.55 0.15 -9.95
C THR A 308 39.51 0.49 -8.46
N ILE A 309 39.87 -0.47 -7.58
CA ILE A 309 40.03 -0.20 -6.14
C ILE A 309 41.05 0.95 -5.91
N ALA A 310 42.11 0.99 -6.72
CA ALA A 310 43.12 2.04 -6.64
C ALA A 310 42.57 3.41 -7.06
N ASP A 311 41.70 3.46 -8.07
CA ASP A 311 41.08 4.72 -8.52
C ASP A 311 40.12 5.26 -7.47
N ILE A 312 39.28 4.40 -6.90
CA ILE A 312 38.37 4.77 -5.80
C ILE A 312 39.17 5.24 -4.58
N ALA A 313 40.27 4.54 -4.25
CA ALA A 313 41.13 4.91 -3.13
C ALA A 313 41.78 6.29 -3.33
N ARG A 314 42.26 6.57 -4.55
CA ARG A 314 42.83 7.86 -4.93
C ARG A 314 41.79 8.98 -4.89
N ALA A 315 40.61 8.74 -5.46
CA ALA A 315 39.51 9.71 -5.49
C ALA A 315 39.01 10.07 -4.08
N LEU A 316 38.96 9.09 -3.18
CA LEU A 316 38.49 9.27 -1.80
C LEU A 316 39.59 9.60 -0.79
N VAL A 317 40.85 9.68 -1.22
CA VAL A 317 42.03 9.93 -0.37
C VAL A 317 42.10 8.95 0.82
N VAL A 318 41.99 7.65 0.52
CA VAL A 318 42.08 6.56 1.51
C VAL A 318 42.96 5.42 1.01
N SER A 319 43.28 4.45 1.87
CA SER A 319 44.04 3.27 1.44
C SER A 319 43.20 2.31 0.58
N PRO A 320 43.80 1.58 -0.37
CA PRO A 320 43.12 0.51 -1.12
C PRO A 320 42.46 -0.56 -0.22
N ASN A 321 43.07 -0.87 0.93
CA ASN A 321 42.51 -1.81 1.90
C ASN A 321 41.23 -1.28 2.57
N THR A 322 41.17 0.02 2.82
CA THR A 322 39.95 0.68 3.31
C THR A 322 38.84 0.50 2.28
N VAL A 323 39.09 0.78 1.00
CA VAL A 323 38.10 0.58 -0.07
C VAL A 323 37.66 -0.88 -0.17
N LYS A 324 38.60 -1.84 -0.13
CA LYS A 324 38.28 -3.27 -0.17
C LYS A 324 37.33 -3.68 0.96
N THR A 325 37.59 -3.23 2.18
CA THR A 325 36.74 -3.52 3.35
C THR A 325 35.35 -2.88 3.21
N GLN A 326 35.29 -1.63 2.74
CA GLN A 326 34.01 -0.95 2.49
C GLN A 326 33.20 -1.62 1.38
N LEU A 327 33.84 -2.05 0.28
CA LEU A 327 33.18 -2.79 -0.80
C LEU A 327 32.64 -4.14 -0.32
N GLN A 328 33.37 -4.86 0.53
CA GLN A 328 32.90 -6.12 1.09
C GLN A 328 31.66 -5.91 1.98
N SER A 329 31.67 -4.88 2.84
CA SER A 329 30.51 -4.52 3.65
C SER A 329 29.32 -4.07 2.77
N LEU A 330 29.59 -3.27 1.74
CA LEU A 330 28.60 -2.81 0.76
C LEU A 330 27.96 -3.99 0.02
N TYR A 331 28.75 -4.91 -0.54
CA TYR A 331 28.25 -6.08 -1.27
C TYR A 331 27.40 -6.97 -0.38
N ARG A 332 27.84 -7.20 0.87
CA ARG A 332 27.04 -7.92 1.86
C ARG A 332 25.71 -7.22 2.14
N LYS A 333 25.70 -5.89 2.32
CA LYS A 333 24.48 -5.12 2.59
C LYS A 333 23.53 -5.06 1.39
N LEU A 334 24.06 -5.10 0.17
CA LEU A 334 23.28 -5.17 -1.06
C LEU A 334 22.87 -6.61 -1.44
N GLU A 335 23.30 -7.62 -0.67
CA GLU A 335 23.07 -9.05 -0.93
C GLU A 335 23.57 -9.52 -2.30
N VAL A 336 24.76 -9.07 -2.71
CA VAL A 336 25.40 -9.40 -3.99
C VAL A 336 26.84 -9.85 -3.78
N SER A 337 27.39 -10.54 -4.79
CA SER A 337 28.76 -11.07 -4.75
C SER A 337 29.75 -10.34 -5.65
N ASP A 338 29.28 -9.51 -6.58
CA ASP A 338 30.11 -8.88 -7.60
C ASP A 338 29.73 -7.42 -7.87
N ARG A 339 30.66 -6.70 -8.51
CA ARG A 339 30.52 -5.27 -8.83
C ARG A 339 29.32 -4.98 -9.72
N ALA A 340 29.14 -5.74 -10.78
CA ALA A 340 28.08 -5.46 -11.74
C ALA A 340 26.71 -5.65 -11.10
N SER A 341 26.57 -6.69 -10.26
CA SER A 341 25.40 -6.91 -9.43
C SER A 341 25.20 -5.81 -8.39
N ALA A 342 26.26 -5.28 -7.78
CA ALA A 342 26.19 -4.15 -6.84
C ALA A 342 25.69 -2.87 -7.50
N ILE A 343 26.21 -2.54 -8.69
CA ILE A 343 25.76 -1.37 -9.48
C ILE A 343 24.28 -1.55 -9.87
N ARG A 344 23.89 -2.72 -10.40
CA ARG A 344 22.49 -3.02 -10.73
C ARG A 344 21.58 -2.91 -9.51
N ALA A 345 21.98 -3.49 -8.38
CA ALA A 345 21.23 -3.41 -7.13
C ALA A 345 21.09 -1.96 -6.66
N ALA A 346 22.17 -1.18 -6.72
CA ALA A 346 22.15 0.23 -6.35
C ALA A 346 21.21 1.06 -7.23
N HIS A 347 21.17 0.83 -8.55
CA HIS A 347 20.17 1.44 -9.43
C HIS A 347 18.75 0.97 -9.09
N ALA A 348 18.55 -0.33 -8.85
CA ALA A 348 17.24 -0.88 -8.51
C ALA A 348 16.67 -0.28 -7.21
N TRP A 349 17.54 -0.01 -6.22
CA TRP A 349 17.20 0.67 -4.97
C TRP A 349 17.15 2.20 -5.09
N GLY A 350 17.51 2.78 -6.25
CA GLY A 350 17.61 4.22 -6.46
C GLY A 350 18.67 4.90 -5.58
N LEU A 351 19.74 4.17 -5.24
CA LEU A 351 20.88 4.66 -4.44
C LEU A 351 21.87 5.48 -5.26
N ILE A 352 21.90 5.27 -6.58
CA ILE A 352 22.66 6.02 -7.57
C ILE A 352 21.74 6.37 -8.73
N GLU A 353 21.92 7.55 -9.32
CA GLU A 353 21.14 7.99 -10.48
C GLU A 353 21.47 7.12 -11.70
N SER A 354 20.45 6.80 -12.50
CA SER A 354 20.63 6.12 -13.77
C SER A 354 21.02 7.15 -14.83
N ASP A 355 22.20 7.01 -15.43
CA ASP A 355 22.73 7.83 -16.54
C ASP A 355 21.91 7.73 -17.85
N THR A 356 20.64 7.30 -17.79
CA THR A 356 19.81 7.02 -18.97
C THR A 356 18.94 8.21 -19.42
N ASP A 357 19.19 9.41 -18.90
CA ASP A 357 18.55 10.67 -19.32
C ASP A 357 19.58 11.64 -19.92
N LEU A 358 20.34 11.19 -20.94
CA LEU A 358 21.06 12.06 -21.89
C LEU A 358 20.69 11.71 -23.33
#